data_AF-R7HWG0-F1
#
_entry.id   AF-R7HWG0-F1
#
_cell.length_a   1.000
_cell.length_b   1.000
_cell.length_c   1.000
_cell.angle_alpha   90.00
_cell.angle_beta   90.00
_cell.angle_gamma   90.00
#
_symmetry.space_group_name_H-M   'P 1'
#
loop_
_entity.id
_entity.type
_entity.pdbx_description
1 polymer ?
#
loop_
_entity_poly.entity_id
_entity_poly.type
_entity_poly.pdbx_seq_one_letter_code
_entity_poly.pdbx_strand_id
1 'polypeptide(L)'
;MLHHWKNKKGFTLAEVLITLGIIGVVVAMTMPVLISKYRERVFLTQLKKMVSMVEKMLERISFETGSIADTFNNCYELNVSSKAMCFNNILFEYGDIDKDSVTTQYVHPAHYPLYFKDGSSLDMSTVNATATYTVFTFDVNGAKGPNKGGLDQFVVHYYPITTNCMTSYCSLMSRMVFSENQRNSIIASCKNNNSVSCMQLIYNNGFEKPKDYPLRF
;
A
#
# COMPACT_ATOMS: atom_id res chain seq x y z
N MET A 1 44.47 -61.21 -5.31
CA MET A 1 43.47 -60.13 -5.49
C MET A 1 43.77 -59.04 -4.47
N LEU A 2 44.21 -57.86 -4.93
CA LEU A 2 44.55 -56.73 -4.05
C LEU A 2 43.27 -55.97 -3.68
N HIS A 3 42.89 -55.97 -2.41
CA HIS A 3 41.73 -55.22 -1.90
C HIS A 3 42.11 -53.74 -1.75
N HIS A 4 41.67 -52.90 -2.69
CA HIS A 4 41.73 -51.44 -2.54
C HIS A 4 40.70 -50.99 -1.48
N TRP A 5 41.13 -50.76 -0.25
CA TRP A 5 40.31 -50.09 0.76
C TRP A 5 40.22 -48.59 0.44
N LYS A 6 39.11 -48.16 -0.16
CA LYS A 6 38.78 -46.75 -0.30
C LYS A 6 38.47 -46.17 1.07
N ASN A 7 39.40 -45.38 1.60
CA ASN A 7 39.28 -44.67 2.87
C ASN A 7 38.16 -43.61 2.76
N LYS A 8 36.91 -43.99 3.06
CA LYS A 8 35.77 -43.06 3.02
C LYS A 8 35.81 -42.19 4.27
N LYS A 9 36.35 -40.97 4.14
CA LYS A 9 36.27 -39.96 5.21
C LYS A 9 34.81 -39.51 5.34
N GLY A 10 34.23 -39.68 6.53
CA GLY A 10 32.89 -39.23 6.88
C GLY A 10 32.95 -38.37 8.15
N PHE A 11 31.99 -37.46 8.29
CA PHE A 11 31.86 -36.64 9.49
C PHE A 11 31.41 -37.49 10.68
N THR A 12 31.96 -37.20 11.86
CA THR A 12 31.50 -37.85 13.10
C THR A 12 30.12 -37.29 13.49
N LEU A 13 29.33 -38.07 14.23
CA LEU A 13 28.04 -37.60 14.75
C LEU A 13 28.19 -36.31 15.57
N ALA A 14 29.22 -36.24 16.40
CA ALA A 14 29.51 -35.06 17.23
C ALA A 14 29.81 -33.82 16.37
N GLU A 15 30.58 -33.97 15.29
CA GLU A 15 30.91 -32.87 14.37
C GLU A 15 29.66 -32.33 13.66
N VAL A 16 28.77 -33.22 13.22
CA VAL A 16 27.49 -32.81 12.62
C VAL A 16 26.57 -32.11 13.63
N LEU A 17 26.50 -32.60 14.87
CA LEU A 17 25.66 -31.98 15.91
C LEU A 17 26.17 -30.60 16.33
N ILE A 18 27.47 -30.43 16.49
CA ILE A 18 28.07 -29.12 16.84
C ILE A 18 27.84 -28.12 15.71
N THR A 19 28.04 -28.53 14.45
CA THR A 19 27.83 -27.63 13.29
C THR A 19 26.36 -27.24 13.13
N LEU A 20 25.42 -28.17 13.25
CA LEU A 20 23.98 -27.85 13.25
C LEU A 20 23.58 -26.97 14.43
N GLY A 21 24.15 -27.19 15.61
CA GLY A 21 23.93 -26.35 16.79
C GLY A 21 24.39 -24.90 16.57
N ILE A 22 25.60 -24.71 16.03
CA ILE A 22 26.13 -23.37 15.72
C ILE A 22 25.28 -22.68 14.66
N ILE A 23 24.96 -23.36 13.56
CA ILE A 23 24.12 -22.80 12.49
C ILE A 23 22.73 -22.43 13.04
N GLY A 24 22.13 -23.27 13.88
CA GLY A 24 20.84 -22.99 14.50
C GLY A 24 20.82 -21.69 15.31
N VAL A 25 21.84 -21.45 16.14
CA VAL A 25 21.95 -20.21 16.94
C VAL A 25 22.12 -18.97 16.04
N VAL A 26 23.00 -19.05 15.05
CA VAL A 26 23.23 -17.93 14.11
C VAL A 26 21.97 -17.61 13.31
N VAL A 27 21.28 -18.64 12.83
CA VAL A 27 20.02 -18.53 12.09
C VAL A 27 18.93 -17.87 12.94
N ALA A 28 18.78 -18.27 14.20
CA ALA A 28 17.77 -17.71 15.11
C ALA A 28 17.92 -16.19 15.31
N MET A 29 19.16 -15.68 15.30
CA MET A 29 19.43 -14.24 15.44
C MET A 29 19.30 -13.47 14.12
N THR A 30 19.56 -14.12 12.98
CA THR A 30 19.68 -13.44 11.67
C THR A 30 18.41 -13.52 10.82
N MET A 31 17.68 -14.64 10.86
CA MET A 31 16.45 -14.82 10.06
C MET A 31 15.38 -13.77 10.33
N PRO A 32 15.06 -13.40 11.59
CA PRO A 32 14.03 -12.40 11.84
C PRO A 32 14.34 -11.04 11.19
N VAL A 33 15.60 -10.59 11.25
CA VAL A 33 16.05 -9.33 10.66
C VAL A 33 15.98 -9.39 9.13
N LEU A 34 16.44 -10.50 8.54
CA LEU A 34 16.41 -10.69 7.10
C LEU A 34 14.97 -10.70 6.57
N ILE A 35 14.06 -11.42 7.25
CA ILE A 35 12.64 -11.49 6.87
C ILE A 35 11.99 -10.11 6.98
N SER A 36 12.21 -9.38 8.07
CA SER A 36 11.70 -8.00 8.24
C SER A 36 12.18 -7.08 7.12
N LYS A 37 13.47 -7.14 6.77
CA LYS A 37 14.04 -6.35 5.66
C LYS A 37 13.51 -6.73 4.30
N TYR A 38 13.29 -8.02 4.07
CA TYR A 38 12.67 -8.51 2.84
C TYR A 38 11.21 -8.02 2.73
N ARG A 39 10.41 -8.16 3.80
CA ARG A 39 9.02 -7.67 3.86
C ARG A 39 8.94 -6.17 3.62
N GLU A 40 9.79 -5.38 4.28
CA GLU A 40 9.92 -3.94 4.07
C GLU A 40 10.05 -3.59 2.57
N ARG A 41 10.99 -4.24 1.86
CA ARG A 41 11.19 -4.00 0.42
C ARG A 41 9.98 -4.41 -0.41
N VAL A 42 9.42 -5.59 -0.14
CA VAL A 42 8.28 -6.13 -0.88
C VAL A 42 7.06 -5.24 -0.72
N PHE A 43 6.74 -4.83 0.50
CA PHE A 43 5.57 -4.00 0.82
C PHE A 43 5.68 -2.62 0.20
N LEU A 44 6.83 -1.95 0.35
CA LEU A 44 7.01 -0.60 -0.22
C LEU A 44 7.06 -0.59 -1.75
N THR A 45 7.61 -1.63 -2.37
CA THR A 45 7.59 -1.79 -3.83
C THR A 45 6.17 -2.00 -4.33
N GLN A 46 5.37 -2.83 -3.64
CA GLN A 46 3.97 -3.05 -3.98
C GLN A 46 3.14 -1.78 -3.78
N LEU A 47 3.32 -1.06 -2.68
CA LEU A 47 2.67 0.24 -2.44
C LEU A 47 2.94 1.21 -3.60
N LYS A 48 4.20 1.37 -4.01
CA LYS A 48 4.58 2.25 -5.13
C LYS A 48 3.88 1.86 -6.43
N LYS A 49 3.78 0.55 -6.71
CA LYS A 49 3.05 0.02 -7.87
C LYS A 49 1.56 0.36 -7.79
N MET A 50 0.91 0.11 -6.66
CA MET A 50 -0.53 0.37 -6.48
C MET A 50 -0.85 1.86 -6.62
N VAL A 51 -0.06 2.74 -5.97
CA VAL A 51 -0.20 4.19 -6.13
C VAL A 51 -0.05 4.60 -7.58
N SER A 52 0.97 4.09 -8.26
CA SER A 52 1.20 4.37 -9.69
C SER A 52 0.04 3.88 -10.57
N MET A 53 -0.64 2.81 -10.17
CA MET A 53 -1.81 2.30 -10.89
C MET A 53 -3.00 3.26 -10.73
N VAL A 54 -3.28 3.73 -9.52
CA VAL A 54 -4.37 4.68 -9.26
C VAL A 54 -4.10 6.02 -9.93
N GLU A 55 -2.87 6.55 -9.86
CA GLU A 55 -2.49 7.78 -10.58
C GLU A 55 -2.75 7.62 -12.09
N LYS A 56 -2.38 6.49 -12.71
CA LYS A 56 -2.71 6.23 -14.12
C LYS A 56 -4.20 6.17 -14.41
N MET A 57 -5.02 5.67 -13.49
CA MET A 57 -6.49 5.67 -13.65
C MET A 57 -7.02 7.11 -13.64
N LEU A 58 -6.55 7.93 -12.69
CA LEU A 58 -6.89 9.35 -12.62
C LEU A 58 -6.44 10.10 -13.89
N GLU A 59 -5.24 9.81 -14.40
CA GLU A 59 -4.72 10.43 -15.63
C GLU A 59 -5.61 10.10 -16.82
N ARG A 60 -6.00 8.82 -16.97
CA ARG A 60 -6.92 8.38 -18.03
C ARG A 60 -8.28 9.08 -17.95
N ILE A 61 -8.86 9.17 -16.76
CA ILE A 61 -10.10 9.93 -16.56
C ILE A 61 -9.91 11.37 -17.00
N SER A 62 -8.86 12.04 -16.54
CA SER A 62 -8.58 13.44 -16.90
C SER A 62 -8.40 13.64 -18.40
N PHE A 63 -7.81 12.67 -19.09
CA PHE A 63 -7.56 12.71 -20.52
C PHE A 63 -8.84 12.52 -21.34
N GLU A 64 -9.68 11.55 -20.97
CA GLU A 64 -10.90 11.23 -21.73
C GLU A 64 -12.05 12.19 -21.44
N THR A 65 -12.19 12.62 -20.18
CA THR A 65 -13.26 13.53 -19.76
C THR A 65 -12.87 15.00 -19.86
N GLY A 66 -11.57 15.28 -20.04
CA GLY A 66 -10.98 16.61 -20.06
C GLY A 66 -10.64 17.19 -18.68
N SER A 67 -11.25 16.70 -17.59
CA SER A 67 -11.01 17.23 -16.24
C SER A 67 -11.56 16.30 -15.15
N ILE A 68 -10.72 16.01 -14.14
CA ILE A 68 -11.17 15.26 -12.96
C ILE A 68 -12.21 16.05 -12.16
N ALA A 69 -12.01 17.36 -12.03
CA ALA A 69 -12.91 18.22 -11.26
C ALA A 69 -14.30 18.28 -11.90
N ASP A 70 -14.37 18.36 -13.23
CA ASP A 70 -15.65 18.40 -13.95
C ASP A 70 -16.34 17.05 -13.91
N THR A 71 -15.59 15.95 -14.10
CA THR A 71 -16.10 14.58 -13.90
C THR A 71 -16.72 14.41 -12.52
N PHE A 72 -16.04 14.89 -11.48
CA PHE A 72 -16.55 14.83 -10.11
C PHE A 72 -17.79 15.71 -9.90
N ASN A 73 -17.87 16.88 -10.54
CA ASN A 73 -19.03 17.76 -10.44
C ASN A 73 -20.26 17.22 -11.17
N ASN A 74 -20.06 16.58 -12.32
CA ASN A 74 -21.13 15.98 -13.13
C ASN A 74 -21.78 14.77 -12.45
N CYS A 75 -21.16 14.22 -11.40
CA CYS A 75 -21.80 13.21 -10.55
C CYS A 75 -23.14 13.66 -9.91
N TYR A 76 -23.48 14.95 -9.90
CA TYR A 76 -24.82 15.41 -9.49
C TYR A 76 -25.95 14.93 -10.41
N GLU A 77 -25.66 14.65 -11.67
CA GLU A 77 -26.68 14.31 -12.68
C GLU A 77 -27.14 12.84 -12.58
N LEU A 78 -26.50 12.04 -11.72
CA LEU A 78 -26.69 10.58 -11.65
C LEU A 78 -27.60 10.11 -10.50
N ASN A 79 -28.33 11.00 -9.82
CA ASN A 79 -29.21 10.67 -8.68
C ASN A 79 -28.51 9.87 -7.55
N VAL A 80 -27.20 10.04 -7.40
CA VAL A 80 -26.41 9.39 -6.34
C VAL A 80 -26.43 10.21 -5.04
N SER A 81 -26.37 9.52 -3.90
CA SER A 81 -26.37 10.17 -2.59
C SER A 81 -25.05 10.89 -2.25
N SER A 82 -23.96 10.64 -2.99
CA SER A 82 -22.64 11.26 -2.79
C SER A 82 -21.85 11.36 -4.10
N LYS A 83 -21.17 12.50 -4.32
CA LYS A 83 -20.26 12.68 -5.47
C LYS A 83 -19.07 11.74 -5.43
N ALA A 84 -18.50 11.52 -4.25
CA ALA A 84 -17.32 10.68 -4.09
C ALA A 84 -17.61 9.21 -4.42
N MET A 85 -18.80 8.67 -4.12
CA MET A 85 -19.12 7.30 -4.59
C MET A 85 -19.32 7.21 -6.10
N CYS A 86 -19.99 8.19 -6.73
CA CYS A 86 -20.07 8.21 -8.19
C CYS A 86 -18.67 8.25 -8.80
N PHE A 87 -17.79 9.11 -8.29
CA PHE A 87 -16.42 9.19 -8.77
C PHE A 87 -15.64 7.89 -8.55
N ASN A 88 -15.82 7.23 -7.41
CA ASN A 88 -15.22 5.92 -7.17
C ASN A 88 -15.70 4.91 -8.22
N ASN A 89 -17.01 4.84 -8.49
CA ASN A 89 -17.61 3.99 -9.53
C ASN A 89 -17.02 4.25 -10.92
N ILE A 90 -16.76 5.51 -11.27
CA ILE A 90 -16.05 5.83 -12.52
C ILE A 90 -14.62 5.26 -12.45
N LEU A 91 -13.87 5.50 -11.39
CA LEU A 91 -12.49 5.02 -11.25
C LEU A 91 -12.36 3.49 -11.41
N PHE A 92 -13.36 2.74 -10.96
CA PHE A 92 -13.46 1.29 -11.17
C PHE A 92 -13.47 0.88 -12.65
N GLU A 93 -14.14 1.64 -13.50
CA GLU A 93 -14.25 1.33 -14.92
C GLU A 93 -12.89 1.45 -15.62
N TYR A 94 -12.06 2.37 -15.14
CA TYR A 94 -10.73 2.68 -15.66
C TYR A 94 -9.60 1.81 -15.09
N GLY A 95 -9.88 1.01 -14.04
CA GLY A 95 -8.92 0.13 -13.41
C GLY A 95 -8.84 -1.27 -14.04
N ASP A 96 -7.62 -1.82 -14.16
CA ASP A 96 -7.39 -3.25 -14.43
C ASP A 96 -7.55 -4.07 -13.13
N ILE A 97 -8.73 -3.95 -12.55
CA ILE A 97 -9.12 -4.56 -11.27
C ILE A 97 -10.01 -5.77 -11.58
N ASP A 98 -9.92 -6.81 -10.75
CA ASP A 98 -10.85 -7.92 -10.84
C ASP A 98 -12.27 -7.45 -10.48
N LYS A 99 -13.09 -7.16 -11.48
CA LYS A 99 -14.46 -6.65 -11.31
C LYS A 99 -15.38 -7.68 -10.67
N ASP A 100 -15.03 -8.97 -10.76
CA ASP A 100 -15.77 -10.06 -10.14
C ASP A 100 -15.43 -10.20 -8.63
N SER A 101 -14.38 -9.52 -8.16
CA SER A 101 -14.01 -9.50 -6.73
C SER A 101 -14.94 -8.67 -5.85
N VAL A 102 -15.83 -7.85 -6.44
CA VAL A 102 -16.76 -6.98 -5.73
C VAL A 102 -18.19 -7.49 -5.88
N THR A 103 -18.82 -7.88 -4.78
CA THR A 103 -20.21 -8.36 -4.79
C THR A 103 -21.25 -7.24 -4.94
N THR A 104 -20.84 -5.96 -4.90
CA THR A 104 -21.74 -4.81 -5.00
C THR A 104 -21.14 -3.70 -5.87
N GLN A 105 -21.91 -3.22 -6.86
CA GLN A 105 -21.58 -2.07 -7.74
C GLN A 105 -21.61 -0.71 -7.01
N TYR A 106 -21.67 -0.72 -5.68
CA TYR A 106 -21.89 0.45 -4.84
C TYR A 106 -20.86 0.48 -3.72
N VAL A 107 -19.95 1.44 -3.79
CA VAL A 107 -18.95 1.65 -2.76
C VAL A 107 -19.45 2.69 -1.78
N HIS A 108 -20.22 2.25 -0.78
CA HIS A 108 -20.70 3.09 0.32
C HIS A 108 -21.09 2.27 1.56
N PRO A 109 -21.05 2.87 2.74
CA PRO A 109 -19.85 3.32 3.45
C PRO A 109 -19.04 2.14 4.04
N ALA A 110 -19.38 0.91 3.70
CA ALA A 110 -18.64 -0.27 4.14
C ALA A 110 -17.37 -0.44 3.31
N HIS A 111 -16.27 -0.75 4.00
CA HIS A 111 -14.97 -1.05 3.39
C HIS A 111 -15.09 -2.34 2.56
N TYR A 112 -15.22 -2.19 1.24
CA TYR A 112 -15.25 -3.31 0.29
C TYR A 112 -13.93 -3.31 -0.47
N PRO A 113 -12.90 -3.99 0.06
CA PRO A 113 -11.58 -4.01 -0.57
C PRO A 113 -11.65 -4.73 -1.91
N LEU A 114 -11.01 -4.13 -2.90
CA LEU A 114 -10.87 -4.64 -4.25
C LEU A 114 -9.59 -5.42 -4.34
N TYR A 115 -9.66 -6.66 -4.80
CA TYR A 115 -8.46 -7.48 -4.88
C TYR A 115 -7.84 -7.39 -6.27
N PHE A 116 -6.55 -7.11 -6.30
CA PHE A 116 -5.75 -7.25 -7.51
C PHE A 116 -5.30 -8.70 -7.67
N LYS A 117 -4.96 -9.08 -8.90
CA LYS A 117 -4.45 -10.43 -9.23
C LYS A 117 -3.18 -10.82 -8.45
N ASP A 118 -2.42 -9.85 -7.94
CA ASP A 118 -1.24 -10.09 -7.10
C ASP A 118 -1.56 -10.32 -5.61
N GLY A 119 -2.85 -10.24 -5.24
CA GLY A 119 -3.35 -10.45 -3.88
C GLY A 119 -3.29 -9.22 -2.99
N SER A 120 -2.82 -8.07 -3.48
CA SER A 120 -2.99 -6.78 -2.81
C SER A 120 -4.43 -6.30 -2.91
N SER A 121 -4.84 -5.33 -2.09
CA SER A 121 -6.18 -4.76 -2.19
C SER A 121 -6.25 -3.23 -2.06
N LEU A 122 -7.23 -2.65 -2.73
CA LEU A 122 -7.54 -1.22 -2.69
C LEU A 122 -8.94 -1.04 -2.12
N ASP A 123 -9.09 -0.27 -1.05
CA ASP A 123 -10.40 0.21 -0.59
C ASP A 123 -10.55 1.70 -0.93
N MET A 124 -11.74 2.10 -1.37
CA MET A 124 -12.07 3.47 -1.72
C MET A 124 -13.31 3.92 -0.95
N SER A 125 -13.12 4.39 0.27
CA SER A 125 -14.23 4.76 1.15
C SER A 125 -14.55 6.26 1.11
N THR A 126 -15.77 6.61 1.51
CA THR A 126 -16.20 7.98 1.75
C THR A 126 -16.52 8.14 3.24
N VAL A 127 -16.28 9.31 3.81
CA VAL A 127 -16.54 9.53 5.25
C VAL A 127 -18.02 9.75 5.58
N ASN A 128 -18.83 10.16 4.59
CA ASN A 128 -20.28 10.30 4.67
C ASN A 128 -20.87 10.59 3.28
N ALA A 129 -22.20 10.65 3.19
CA ALA A 129 -22.94 10.94 1.95
C ALA A 129 -22.67 12.34 1.35
N THR A 130 -22.13 13.29 2.12
CA THR A 130 -21.80 14.62 1.62
C THR A 130 -20.30 14.80 1.33
N ALA A 131 -19.52 13.73 1.41
CA ALA A 131 -18.07 13.81 1.29
C ALA A 131 -17.63 14.32 -0.09
N THR A 132 -16.68 15.26 -0.08
CA THR A 132 -16.07 15.85 -1.28
C THR A 132 -14.72 15.23 -1.63
N TYR A 133 -14.35 14.15 -0.95
CA TYR A 133 -13.07 13.47 -1.08
C TYR A 133 -13.23 11.95 -0.89
N THR A 134 -12.32 11.20 -1.49
CA THR A 134 -12.22 9.74 -1.37
C THR A 134 -11.05 9.37 -0.47
N VAL A 135 -11.26 8.40 0.41
CA VAL A 135 -10.20 7.79 1.22
C VAL A 135 -9.75 6.53 0.49
N PHE A 136 -8.54 6.58 -0.07
CA PHE A 136 -7.88 5.40 -0.63
C PHE A 136 -7.10 4.69 0.46
N THR A 137 -7.41 3.43 0.70
CA THR A 137 -6.63 2.55 1.57
C THR A 137 -5.96 1.48 0.71
N PHE A 138 -4.64 1.57 0.62
CA PHE A 138 -3.78 0.61 -0.06
C PHE A 138 -3.36 -0.46 0.93
N ASP A 139 -3.73 -1.70 0.68
CA ASP A 139 -3.29 -2.87 1.42
C ASP A 139 -2.38 -3.71 0.52
N VAL A 140 -1.09 -3.78 0.84
CA VAL A 140 -0.06 -4.35 -0.04
C VAL A 140 0.00 -5.88 0.00
N ASN A 141 -0.71 -6.53 0.92
CA ASN A 141 -0.77 -7.99 1.09
C ASN A 141 -2.22 -8.50 1.21
N GLY A 142 -3.21 -7.62 1.08
CA GLY A 142 -4.63 -7.95 1.07
C GLY A 142 -5.08 -8.45 2.43
N ALA A 143 -5.87 -9.55 2.46
CA ALA A 143 -6.36 -10.08 3.74
C ALA A 143 -5.28 -10.71 4.64
N LYS A 144 -4.05 -10.91 4.12
CA LYS A 144 -2.96 -11.55 4.87
C LYS A 144 -2.45 -10.57 5.92
N GLY A 145 -2.46 -10.95 7.20
CA GLY A 145 -1.94 -10.10 8.27
C GLY A 145 -0.49 -9.60 8.02
N PRO A 146 -0.06 -8.54 8.74
CA PRO A 146 -0.67 -8.00 9.96
C PRO A 146 -1.91 -7.08 9.82
N ASN A 147 -2.24 -6.57 8.64
CA ASN A 147 -3.34 -5.61 8.39
C ASN A 147 -3.29 -4.41 9.35
N LYS A 148 -2.12 -3.77 9.42
CA LYS A 148 -1.81 -2.66 10.31
C LYS A 148 -1.42 -1.41 9.51
N GLY A 149 -2.10 -0.31 9.86
CA GLY A 149 -1.78 1.03 9.39
C GLY A 149 -0.28 1.38 9.52
N GLY A 150 0.32 1.80 8.41
CA GLY A 150 1.72 2.15 8.30
C GLY A 150 2.70 0.97 8.19
N LEU A 151 2.24 -0.28 8.15
CA LEU A 151 3.10 -1.43 7.84
C LEU A 151 2.75 -2.03 6.49
N ASP A 152 1.52 -2.46 6.33
CA ASP A 152 0.98 -3.04 5.11
C ASP A 152 -0.25 -2.30 4.59
N GLN A 153 -0.92 -1.52 5.45
CA GLN A 153 -2.00 -0.63 5.06
C GLN A 153 -1.56 0.85 5.05
N PHE A 154 -1.79 1.54 3.95
CA PHE A 154 -1.42 2.95 3.76
C PHE A 154 -2.61 3.75 3.24
N VAL A 155 -2.84 4.94 3.78
CA VAL A 155 -4.05 5.71 3.51
C VAL A 155 -3.72 7.06 2.87
N VAL A 156 -4.50 7.44 1.86
CA VAL A 156 -4.42 8.73 1.18
C VAL A 156 -5.82 9.34 1.06
N HIS A 157 -5.97 10.59 1.49
CA HIS A 157 -7.19 11.35 1.25
C HIS A 157 -7.05 12.11 -0.06
N TYR A 158 -7.84 11.73 -1.05
CA TYR A 158 -7.83 12.33 -2.38
C TYR A 158 -9.00 13.29 -2.56
N TYR A 159 -8.68 14.52 -2.95
CA TYR A 159 -9.66 15.59 -3.14
C TYR A 159 -9.70 15.90 -4.64
N PRO A 160 -10.74 15.47 -5.37
CA PRO A 160 -10.87 15.73 -6.82
C PRO A 160 -10.99 17.21 -7.15
N ILE A 161 -11.50 18.01 -6.19
CA ILE A 161 -11.62 19.46 -6.28
C ILE A 161 -10.78 20.08 -5.18
N THR A 162 -9.73 20.82 -5.55
CA THR A 162 -8.90 21.57 -4.59
C THR A 162 -8.44 22.88 -5.22
N THR A 163 -8.27 23.91 -4.41
CA THR A 163 -7.69 25.20 -4.83
C THR A 163 -6.23 25.08 -5.29
N ASN A 164 -5.56 23.98 -4.95
CA ASN A 164 -4.14 23.73 -5.25
C ASN A 164 -3.94 22.95 -6.55
N CYS A 165 -5.02 22.49 -7.19
CA CYS A 165 -5.00 21.81 -8.47
C CYS A 165 -5.81 22.67 -9.47
N MET A 166 -5.18 23.69 -10.05
CA MET A 166 -5.81 24.57 -11.06
C MET A 166 -5.77 23.98 -12.49
N THR A 167 -5.43 22.70 -12.62
CA THR A 167 -5.24 21.97 -13.88
C THR A 167 -6.29 20.88 -14.04
N SER A 168 -6.50 20.40 -15.27
CA SER A 168 -7.38 19.27 -15.60
C SER A 168 -7.08 17.97 -14.84
N TYR A 169 -5.86 17.85 -14.31
CA TYR A 169 -5.38 16.72 -13.53
C TYR A 169 -4.92 17.15 -12.12
N CYS A 170 -5.28 16.37 -11.10
CA CYS A 170 -4.80 16.51 -9.73
C CYS A 170 -4.19 15.19 -9.28
N SER A 171 -2.90 15.18 -8.95
CA SER A 171 -2.21 13.96 -8.52
C SER A 171 -2.79 13.45 -7.20
N LEU A 172 -2.90 12.12 -7.09
CA LEU A 172 -3.31 11.41 -5.89
C LEU A 172 -2.47 11.82 -4.67
N MET A 173 -1.18 12.05 -4.88
CA MET A 173 -0.20 12.36 -3.83
C MET A 173 -0.03 13.86 -3.55
N SER A 174 -0.80 14.74 -4.21
CA SER A 174 -0.65 16.21 -4.13
C SER A 174 -0.65 16.77 -2.70
N ARG A 175 -1.39 16.17 -1.78
CA ARG A 175 -1.49 16.59 -0.36
C ARG A 175 -0.61 15.79 0.60
N MET A 176 0.21 14.86 0.09
CA MET A 176 1.08 14.03 0.93
C MET A 176 2.41 14.72 1.27
N VAL A 177 2.80 15.76 0.52
CA VAL A 177 4.03 16.53 0.76
C VAL A 177 3.89 17.36 2.03
N PHE A 178 4.93 17.36 2.87
CA PHE A 178 4.99 18.15 4.11
C PHE A 178 6.34 18.84 4.24
N SER A 179 6.41 19.91 5.03
CA SER A 179 7.65 20.65 5.29
C SER A 179 8.43 20.06 6.46
N GLU A 180 9.76 20.25 6.47
CA GLU A 180 10.65 19.62 7.46
C GLU A 180 10.28 19.91 8.93
N ASN A 181 9.77 21.11 9.21
CA ASN A 181 9.27 21.50 10.55
C ASN A 181 8.06 20.66 11.02
N GLN A 182 7.29 20.04 10.12
CA GLN A 182 6.17 19.16 10.43
C GLN A 182 6.59 17.70 10.66
N ARG A 183 7.83 17.33 10.30
CA ARG A 183 8.28 15.93 10.33
C ARG A 183 8.09 15.27 11.69
N ASN A 184 8.48 15.96 12.77
CA ASN A 184 8.40 15.41 14.13
C ASN A 184 6.95 15.13 14.57
N SER A 185 6.00 16.00 14.22
CA SER A 185 4.59 15.79 14.55
C SER A 185 3.98 14.66 13.71
N ILE A 186 4.42 14.51 12.45
CA ILE A 186 4.00 13.41 11.57
C ILE A 186 4.55 12.07 12.07
N ILE A 187 5.80 12.01 12.52
CA ILE A 187 6.37 10.81 13.15
C ILE A 187 5.58 10.43 14.41
N ALA A 188 5.27 11.39 15.27
CA ALA A 188 4.45 11.16 16.45
C ALA A 188 3.04 10.65 16.08
N SER A 189 2.43 11.20 15.04
CA SER A 189 1.11 10.80 14.55
C SER A 189 1.12 9.38 13.97
N CYS A 190 2.12 9.05 13.15
CA CYS A 190 2.29 7.69 12.61
C CYS A 190 2.49 6.66 13.73
N LYS A 191 3.27 7.00 14.78
CA LYS A 191 3.44 6.15 15.97
C LYS A 191 2.11 5.87 16.68
N ASN A 192 1.16 6.81 16.65
CA ASN A 192 -0.18 6.69 17.22
C ASN A 192 -1.20 6.09 16.24
N ASN A 193 -0.74 5.20 15.33
CA ASN A 193 -1.55 4.49 14.34
C ASN A 193 -2.29 5.38 13.32
N ASN A 194 -1.81 6.60 13.05
CA ASN A 194 -2.32 7.40 11.94
C ASN A 194 -1.69 6.94 10.61
N SER A 195 -2.43 6.13 9.84
CA SER A 195 -1.98 5.55 8.56
C SER A 195 -1.65 6.61 7.51
N VAL A 196 -2.31 7.77 7.53
CA VAL A 196 -2.03 8.88 6.59
C VAL A 196 -0.66 9.48 6.89
N SER A 197 -0.36 9.75 8.16
CA SER A 197 0.97 10.25 8.56
C SER A 197 2.09 9.26 8.25
N CYS A 198 1.83 7.96 8.41
CA CYS A 198 2.76 6.93 8.00
C CYS A 198 3.01 6.94 6.48
N MET A 199 1.95 7.04 5.69
CA MET A 199 2.04 7.17 4.23
C MET A 199 2.83 8.41 3.80
N GLN A 200 2.61 9.55 4.45
CA GLN A 200 3.37 10.78 4.20
C GLN A 200 4.88 10.56 4.36
N LEU A 201 5.33 9.93 5.45
CA LEU A 201 6.75 9.66 5.69
C LEU A 201 7.39 8.80 4.60
N ILE A 202 6.66 7.78 4.14
CA ILE A 202 7.11 6.88 3.06
C ILE A 202 7.17 7.61 1.72
N TYR A 203 6.11 8.32 1.36
CA TYR A 203 6.03 9.05 0.09
C TYR A 203 7.11 10.13 -0.03
N ASN A 204 7.30 10.94 1.02
CA ASN A 204 8.32 12.02 1.04
C ASN A 204 9.75 11.47 1.10
N ASN A 205 9.92 10.17 1.32
CA ASN A 205 11.20 9.47 1.25
C ASN A 205 11.27 8.54 0.02
N GLY A 206 10.54 8.86 -1.06
CA GLY A 206 10.66 8.17 -2.35
C GLY A 206 10.06 6.76 -2.39
N PHE A 207 9.06 6.47 -1.54
CA PHE A 207 8.56 5.12 -1.26
C PHE A 207 9.59 4.21 -0.59
N GLU A 208 10.52 4.78 0.19
CA GLU A 208 11.44 4.02 1.03
C GLU A 208 11.18 4.32 2.50
N LYS A 209 11.50 3.36 3.39
CA LYS A 209 11.36 3.55 4.82
C LYS A 209 12.45 4.50 5.33
N PRO A 210 12.11 5.67 5.91
CA PRO A 210 13.11 6.54 6.49
C PRO A 210 13.69 5.93 7.78
N LYS A 211 14.89 6.35 8.17
CA LYS A 211 15.62 5.77 9.32
C LYS A 211 14.88 5.94 10.66
N ASP A 212 14.13 7.03 10.79
CA ASP A 212 13.34 7.45 11.95
C ASP A 212 11.87 7.00 11.86
N TYR A 213 11.54 6.10 10.93
CA TYR A 213 10.20 5.55 10.82
C TYR A 213 9.78 4.82 12.12
N PRO A 214 8.63 5.13 12.72
CA PRO A 214 8.30 4.67 14.06
C PRO A 214 7.86 3.20 14.13
N LEU A 215 7.58 2.54 13.00
CA LEU A 215 7.07 1.17 12.94
C LEU A 215 8.10 0.17 12.38
N ARG A 216 8.01 -1.09 12.79
CA ARG A 216 8.86 -2.20 12.33
C ARG A 216 8.05 -3.15 11.44
N PHE A 217 8.56 -3.39 10.24
CA PHE A 217 8.01 -4.32 9.23
C PHE A 217 8.27 -5.79 9.62
#